data_AF-A0A915C8P6-F1
#
_entry.id   AF-A0A915C8P6-F1
#
_cell.length_a   1.000
_cell.length_b   1.000
_cell.length_c   1.000
_cell.angle_alpha   90.00
_cell.angle_beta   90.00
_cell.angle_gamma   90.00
#
_symmetry.space_group_name_H-M   'P 1'
#
loop_
_entity.id
_entity.type
_entity.pdbx_description
1 polymer ?
#
loop_
_entity_poly.entity_id
_entity_poly.type
_entity_poly.pdbx_seq_one_letter_code
_entity_poly.pdbx_strand_id
1 'polypeptide(L)'
;MDCNVSLILFPSKKVCRNLGWSCPELHNPSRIVYLSFIIIRWALSAFIIFLSRKIISHDIIKHFTLNLITICILCDMFLAIRECIAVAQLYAIVFHSGQTLVMFNALTQFFADVATIQYRAMSLFVVFVMYLLFAFPFRMRQFLSGKGYKYYFISVHLLTPLACLPRFLAHVVRDLSTLTMLRQYNTVAPYAVIFTAAILLLLITLLAMIAIVRHQRVNAEAEMKRRRRNLISFLIYCIPINVMNIPVCTSAIAIWMRGILPEQMAYALSALQFSCEGELFIIEARTIIISLCTIVALAPYRKATVQLVFRKSHSKVLSIPSAVTAQRLSSKHRSTNVARRRYVFGWHTTFANLCSTTT
;
A
#
# COMPACT_ATOMS: atom_id res chain seq x y z
N MET A 1 -24.20 13.03 3.14
CA MET A 1 -23.44 13.49 1.98
C MET A 1 -22.33 12.48 1.81
N ASP A 2 -22.31 11.74 0.71
CA ASP A 2 -21.26 10.74 0.49
C ASP A 2 -20.06 11.43 -0.14
N CYS A 3 -18.86 11.25 0.42
CA CYS A 3 -17.63 11.82 -0.14
C CYS A 3 -17.32 11.37 -1.57
N ASN A 4 -18.03 10.36 -2.05
CA ASN A 4 -17.83 9.76 -3.36
C ASN A 4 -18.65 10.41 -4.48
N VAL A 5 -19.38 11.50 -4.22
CA VAL A 5 -20.15 12.19 -5.27
C VAL A 5 -19.25 12.63 -6.43
N SER A 6 -17.99 12.93 -6.18
CA SER A 6 -17.01 13.28 -7.21
C SER A 6 -16.66 12.10 -8.12
N LEU A 7 -16.67 10.85 -7.64
CA LEU A 7 -16.42 9.66 -8.46
C LEU A 7 -17.60 9.30 -9.37
N ILE A 8 -18.77 9.92 -9.14
CA ILE A 8 -19.98 9.69 -9.94
C ILE A 8 -19.86 10.42 -11.27
N LEU A 9 -19.91 9.66 -12.37
CA LEU A 9 -20.18 10.24 -13.68
C LEU A 9 -21.63 10.71 -13.74
N PHE A 10 -21.81 11.95 -14.18
CA PHE A 10 -23.12 12.54 -14.42
C PHE A 10 -23.61 12.25 -15.85
N PRO A 11 -24.93 12.36 -16.11
CA PRO A 11 -25.46 12.26 -17.46
C PRO A 11 -24.81 13.29 -18.42
N SER A 12 -24.70 12.91 -19.70
CA SER A 12 -24.10 13.77 -20.74
C SER A 12 -24.84 15.10 -20.88
N LYS A 13 -24.09 16.20 -20.87
CA LYS A 13 -24.61 17.55 -21.16
C LYS A 13 -24.48 17.96 -22.63
N LYS A 14 -23.79 17.17 -23.47
CA LYS A 14 -23.51 17.41 -24.91
C LYS A 14 -23.03 18.83 -25.27
N VAL A 15 -22.36 19.51 -24.33
CA VAL A 15 -21.95 20.92 -24.48
C VAL A 15 -20.92 21.15 -25.59
N CYS A 16 -20.18 20.12 -25.99
CA CYS A 16 -19.16 20.20 -27.05
C CYS A 16 -19.63 19.70 -28.41
N ARG A 17 -20.93 19.43 -28.59
CA ARG A 17 -21.46 18.94 -29.86
C ARG A 17 -21.15 19.95 -30.96
N ASN A 18 -20.48 19.50 -32.03
CA ASN A 18 -20.04 20.29 -33.19
C ASN A 18 -18.91 21.31 -32.96
N LEU A 19 -18.40 21.47 -31.73
CA LEU A 19 -17.26 22.36 -31.46
C LEU A 19 -15.91 21.69 -31.71
N GLY A 20 -15.88 20.35 -31.80
CA GLY A 20 -14.65 19.58 -32.00
C GLY A 20 -13.61 19.88 -30.91
N TRP A 21 -12.37 20.13 -31.32
CA TRP A 21 -11.25 20.46 -30.41
C TRP A 21 -11.33 21.87 -29.82
N SER A 22 -12.17 22.75 -30.38
CA SER A 22 -12.34 24.12 -29.90
C SER A 22 -13.29 24.22 -28.69
N CYS A 23 -13.75 23.09 -28.14
CA CYS A 23 -14.63 23.13 -26.98
C CYS A 23 -13.89 23.59 -25.71
N PRO A 24 -14.36 24.64 -25.01
CA PRO A 24 -13.68 25.16 -23.83
C PRO A 24 -13.65 24.16 -22.66
N GLU A 25 -14.69 23.33 -22.52
CA GLU A 25 -14.78 22.31 -21.46
C GLU A 25 -13.72 21.19 -21.60
N LEU A 26 -13.22 20.97 -22.82
CA LEU A 26 -12.12 20.02 -23.05
C LEU A 26 -10.80 20.56 -22.46
N HIS A 27 -10.61 21.89 -22.54
CA HIS A 27 -9.40 22.60 -22.08
C HIS A 27 -9.51 23.09 -20.64
N ASN A 28 -10.49 22.60 -19.89
CA ASN A 28 -10.60 22.91 -18.47
C ASN A 28 -9.30 22.51 -17.74
N PRO A 29 -8.63 23.43 -17.03
CA PRO A 29 -7.32 23.17 -16.43
C PRO A 29 -7.35 21.99 -15.45
N SER A 30 -8.42 21.84 -14.67
CA SER A 30 -8.58 20.72 -13.75
C SER A 30 -8.57 19.38 -14.48
N ARG A 31 -9.23 19.31 -15.65
CA ARG A 31 -9.25 18.11 -16.48
C ARG A 31 -7.88 17.78 -17.06
N ILE A 32 -7.13 18.80 -17.51
CA ILE A 32 -5.75 18.63 -17.99
C ILE A 32 -4.86 18.07 -16.88
N VAL A 33 -5.01 18.55 -15.65
CA VAL A 33 -4.30 18.01 -14.47
C VAL A 33 -4.65 16.55 -14.23
N TYR A 34 -5.95 16.18 -14.27
CA TYR A 34 -6.39 14.80 -14.10
C TYR A 34 -5.85 13.85 -15.19
N LEU A 35 -5.87 14.28 -16.45
CA LEU A 35 -5.27 13.53 -17.56
C LEU A 35 -3.76 13.35 -17.38
N SER A 36 -3.08 14.40 -16.91
CA SER A 36 -1.65 14.33 -16.57
C SER A 36 -1.37 13.32 -15.45
N PHE A 37 -2.21 13.29 -14.41
CA PHE A 37 -2.12 12.31 -13.33
C PHE A 37 -2.30 10.88 -13.84
N ILE A 38 -3.25 10.64 -14.75
CA ILE A 38 -3.40 9.32 -15.39
C ILE A 38 -2.10 8.90 -16.06
N ILE A 39 -1.52 9.75 -16.92
CA ILE A 39 -0.28 9.44 -17.65
C ILE A 39 0.87 9.15 -16.66
N ILE A 40 1.05 10.00 -15.64
CA ILE A 40 2.11 9.84 -14.64
C ILE A 40 1.93 8.54 -13.85
N ARG A 41 0.71 8.18 -13.45
CA ARG A 41 0.43 6.93 -12.72
C ARG A 41 0.79 5.68 -13.52
N TRP A 42 0.41 5.65 -14.80
CA TRP A 42 0.74 4.53 -15.69
C TRP A 42 2.25 4.43 -15.93
N ALA A 43 2.91 5.56 -16.19
CA ALA A 43 4.36 5.61 -16.38
C ALA A 43 5.12 5.12 -15.13
N LEU A 44 4.76 5.63 -13.94
CA LEU A 44 5.38 5.23 -12.68
C LEU A 44 5.10 3.76 -12.33
N SER A 45 3.88 3.28 -12.51
CA SER A 45 3.53 1.87 -12.26
C SER A 45 4.31 0.93 -13.17
N ALA A 46 4.38 1.23 -14.47
CA ALA A 46 5.17 0.47 -15.42
C ALA A 46 6.66 0.48 -15.06
N PHE A 47 7.18 1.64 -14.65
CA PHE A 47 8.57 1.79 -14.20
C PHE A 47 8.88 0.94 -12.95
N ILE A 48 8.02 0.99 -11.93
CA ILE A 48 8.18 0.17 -10.72
C ILE A 48 8.11 -1.33 -11.04
N ILE A 49 7.17 -1.75 -11.89
CA ILE A 49 7.07 -3.16 -12.33
C ILE A 49 8.35 -3.58 -13.06
N PHE A 50 8.85 -2.73 -13.96
CA PHE A 50 10.09 -2.98 -14.69
C PHE A 50 11.27 -3.17 -13.73
N LEU A 51 11.50 -2.24 -12.80
CA LEU A 51 12.57 -2.34 -11.79
C LEU A 51 12.42 -3.62 -10.97
N SER A 52 11.21 -3.89 -10.49
CA SER A 52 10.89 -5.06 -9.68
C SER A 52 11.20 -6.37 -10.40
N ARG A 53 10.91 -6.45 -11.71
CA ARG A 53 11.14 -7.66 -12.52
C ARG A 53 12.59 -7.83 -12.94
N LYS A 54 13.27 -6.76 -13.34
CA LYS A 54 14.59 -6.83 -13.99
C LYS A 54 15.78 -6.67 -13.06
N ILE A 55 15.67 -5.84 -12.01
CA ILE A 55 16.83 -5.45 -11.19
C ILE A 55 16.69 -5.94 -9.75
N ILE A 56 15.49 -5.88 -9.17
CA ILE A 56 15.29 -6.21 -7.76
C ILE A 56 15.24 -7.72 -7.53
N SER A 57 16.10 -8.20 -6.62
CA SER A 57 16.13 -9.59 -6.15
C SER A 57 14.85 -10.00 -5.42
N HIS A 58 14.64 -11.31 -5.26
CA HIS A 58 13.50 -11.83 -4.51
C HIS A 58 13.57 -11.48 -3.03
N ASP A 59 12.81 -10.47 -2.62
CA ASP A 59 12.70 -9.98 -1.24
C ASP A 59 11.23 -9.68 -0.90
N ILE A 60 10.89 -9.62 0.39
CA ILE A 60 9.54 -9.25 0.87
C ILE A 60 9.12 -7.88 0.34
N ILE A 61 10.05 -6.93 0.24
CA ILE A 61 9.78 -5.58 -0.27
C ILE A 61 9.33 -5.62 -1.73
N LYS A 62 9.94 -6.47 -2.56
CA LYS A 62 9.53 -6.69 -3.95
C LYS A 62 8.12 -7.27 -4.02
N HIS A 63 7.82 -8.27 -3.19
CA HIS A 63 6.48 -8.86 -3.14
C HIS A 63 5.43 -7.85 -2.66
N PHE A 64 5.69 -7.10 -1.60
CA PHE A 64 4.82 -6.03 -1.13
C PHE A 64 4.55 -5.01 -2.25
N THR A 65 5.60 -4.48 -2.87
CA THR A 65 5.49 -3.44 -3.90
C THR A 65 4.71 -3.95 -5.11
N LEU A 66 4.99 -5.15 -5.60
CA LEU A 66 4.26 -5.73 -6.72
C LEU A 66 2.79 -5.99 -6.39
N ASN A 67 2.48 -6.55 -5.22
CA ASN A 67 1.09 -6.79 -4.81
C ASN A 67 0.31 -5.48 -4.67
N LEU A 68 0.96 -4.44 -4.14
CA LEU A 68 0.37 -3.12 -4.01
C LEU A 68 0.13 -2.44 -5.36
N ILE A 69 1.12 -2.43 -6.25
CA ILE A 69 0.97 -1.83 -7.59
C ILE A 69 -0.07 -2.58 -8.43
N THR A 70 -0.18 -3.90 -8.32
CA THR A 70 -1.21 -4.67 -9.04
C THR A 70 -2.62 -4.19 -8.72
N ILE A 71 -2.95 -3.96 -7.43
CA ILE A 71 -4.29 -3.46 -7.09
C ILE A 71 -4.48 -1.99 -7.48
N CYS A 72 -3.41 -1.19 -7.40
CA CYS A 72 -3.45 0.19 -7.88
C CYS A 72 -3.73 0.27 -9.39
N ILE A 73 -3.14 -0.60 -10.20
CA ILE A 73 -3.38 -0.65 -11.66
C ILE A 73 -4.85 -0.94 -11.98
N LEU A 74 -5.49 -1.87 -11.26
CA LEU A 74 -6.92 -2.15 -11.47
C LEU A 74 -7.77 -0.91 -11.16
N CYS A 75 -7.52 -0.25 -10.04
CA CYS A 75 -8.19 1.01 -9.69
C CYS A 75 -7.91 2.12 -10.74
N ASP A 76 -6.65 2.30 -11.12
CA ASP A 76 -6.21 3.34 -12.07
C ASP A 76 -6.77 3.11 -13.48
N MET A 77 -6.99 1.85 -13.87
CA MET A 77 -7.69 1.50 -15.10
C MET A 77 -9.14 1.99 -15.08
N PHE A 78 -9.89 1.74 -14.00
CA PHE A 78 -11.27 2.23 -13.90
C PHE A 78 -11.35 3.76 -13.84
N LEU A 79 -10.42 4.42 -13.14
CA LEU A 79 -10.33 5.87 -13.12
C LEU A 79 -9.99 6.44 -14.50
N ALA A 80 -9.09 5.80 -15.25
CA ALA A 80 -8.77 6.20 -16.62
C ALA A 80 -9.98 6.02 -17.56
N ILE A 81 -10.67 4.88 -17.48
CA ILE A 81 -11.91 4.64 -18.25
C ILE A 81 -12.96 5.69 -17.91
N ARG A 82 -13.14 6.02 -16.62
CA ARG A 82 -14.04 7.08 -16.17
C ARG A 82 -13.73 8.41 -16.85
N GLU A 83 -12.47 8.85 -16.85
CA GLU A 83 -12.09 10.12 -17.51
C GLU A 83 -12.29 10.08 -19.02
N CYS A 84 -11.97 8.97 -19.68
CA CYS A 84 -12.25 8.80 -21.10
C CYS A 84 -13.75 8.93 -21.40
N ILE A 85 -14.61 8.34 -20.56
CA ILE A 85 -16.06 8.46 -20.69
C ILE A 85 -16.53 9.90 -20.41
N ALA A 86 -15.99 10.56 -19.38
CA ALA A 86 -16.33 11.95 -19.06
C ALA A 86 -15.99 12.90 -20.22
N VAL A 87 -14.88 12.67 -20.92
CA VAL A 87 -14.52 13.38 -22.14
C VAL A 87 -15.48 13.03 -23.28
N ALA A 88 -15.74 11.75 -23.53
CA ALA A 88 -16.67 11.33 -24.59
C ALA A 88 -18.10 11.87 -24.37
N GLN A 89 -18.55 11.96 -23.12
CA GLN A 89 -19.85 12.52 -22.72
C GLN A 89 -20.01 14.01 -23.03
N LEU A 90 -18.92 14.75 -23.23
CA LEU A 90 -19.00 16.13 -23.71
C LEU A 90 -19.54 16.22 -25.15
N TYR A 91 -19.28 15.18 -25.97
CA TYR A 91 -19.61 15.16 -27.40
C TYR A 91 -20.86 14.32 -27.70
N ALA A 92 -21.03 13.18 -27.03
CA ALA A 92 -22.08 12.21 -27.32
C ALA A 92 -22.66 11.57 -26.05
N ILE A 93 -23.81 10.90 -26.19
CA ILE A 93 -24.32 10.03 -25.12
C ILE A 93 -23.55 8.72 -25.18
N VAL A 94 -22.78 8.43 -24.13
CA VAL A 94 -22.06 7.15 -23.99
C VAL A 94 -22.94 6.07 -23.36
N PHE A 95 -23.73 6.43 -22.35
CA PHE A 95 -24.64 5.50 -21.67
C PHE A 95 -26.09 5.79 -22.07
N HIS A 96 -26.72 4.84 -22.74
CA HIS A 96 -28.14 4.94 -23.11
C HIS A 96 -29.09 4.67 -21.95
N SER A 97 -28.65 3.93 -20.94
CA SER A 97 -29.46 3.61 -19.76
C SER A 97 -28.84 4.17 -18.49
N GLY A 98 -29.66 4.85 -17.66
CA GLY A 98 -29.25 5.30 -16.33
C GLY A 98 -28.74 4.16 -15.45
N GLN A 99 -29.27 2.94 -15.62
CA GLN A 99 -28.80 1.76 -14.87
C GLN A 99 -27.35 1.38 -15.21
N THR A 100 -26.96 1.46 -16.49
CA THR A 100 -25.58 1.16 -16.90
C THR A 100 -24.57 2.17 -16.34
N LEU A 101 -24.96 3.46 -16.27
CA LEU A 101 -24.17 4.51 -15.64
C LEU A 101 -24.02 4.28 -14.13
N VAL A 102 -25.12 3.95 -13.44
CA VAL A 102 -25.09 3.64 -12.00
C VAL A 102 -24.21 2.42 -11.72
N MET A 103 -24.29 1.38 -12.54
CA MET A 103 -23.46 0.17 -12.38
C MET A 103 -21.97 0.47 -12.62
N PHE A 104 -21.64 1.28 -13.62
CA PHE A 104 -20.27 1.72 -13.87
C PHE A 104 -19.70 2.53 -12.69
N ASN A 105 -20.49 3.46 -12.15
CA ASN A 105 -20.11 4.24 -10.98
C ASN A 105 -19.91 3.33 -9.75
N ALA A 106 -20.80 2.35 -9.54
CA ALA A 106 -20.68 1.38 -8.46
C ALA A 106 -19.41 0.51 -8.59
N LEU A 107 -19.06 0.06 -9.79
CA LEU A 107 -17.82 -0.68 -10.06
C LEU A 107 -16.58 0.18 -9.80
N THR A 108 -16.58 1.42 -10.31
CA THR A 108 -15.47 2.36 -10.10
C THR A 108 -15.26 2.61 -8.61
N GLN A 109 -16.34 2.82 -7.86
CA GLN A 109 -16.29 2.97 -6.41
C GLN A 109 -15.77 1.71 -5.73
N PHE A 110 -16.24 0.53 -6.13
CA PHE A 110 -15.82 -0.74 -5.58
C PHE A 110 -14.30 -0.92 -5.70
N PHE A 111 -13.72 -0.72 -6.90
CA PHE A 111 -12.27 -0.84 -7.08
C PHE A 111 -11.48 0.23 -6.34
N ALA A 112 -12.01 1.45 -6.23
CA ALA A 112 -11.40 2.51 -5.43
C ALA A 112 -11.35 2.15 -3.94
N ASP A 113 -12.45 1.62 -3.38
CA ASP A 113 -12.56 1.17 -1.99
C ASP A 113 -11.64 -0.02 -1.71
N VAL A 114 -11.63 -1.02 -2.61
CA VAL A 114 -10.75 -2.19 -2.48
C VAL A 114 -9.30 -1.75 -2.44
N ALA A 115 -8.85 -0.94 -3.40
CA ALA A 115 -7.48 -0.45 -3.43
C ALA A 115 -7.13 0.37 -2.17
N THR A 116 -8.10 1.13 -1.64
CA THR A 116 -7.97 1.98 -0.44
C THR A 116 -7.77 1.16 0.83
N ILE A 117 -8.59 0.12 1.05
CA ILE A 117 -8.47 -0.77 2.22
C ILE A 117 -7.21 -1.64 2.08
N GLN A 118 -7.01 -2.23 0.91
CA GLN A 118 -5.92 -3.15 0.63
C GLN A 118 -4.55 -2.52 0.81
N TYR A 119 -4.37 -1.31 0.32
CA TYR A 119 -3.15 -0.54 0.52
C TYR A 119 -2.81 -0.35 2.01
N ARG A 120 -3.81 0.01 2.83
CA ARG A 120 -3.62 0.23 4.27
C ARG A 120 -3.28 -1.06 4.99
N ALA A 121 -4.01 -2.14 4.70
CA ALA A 121 -3.75 -3.45 5.27
C ALA A 121 -2.33 -3.95 4.94
N MET A 122 -1.91 -3.86 3.67
CA MET A 122 -0.57 -4.27 3.25
C MET A 122 0.51 -3.39 3.88
N SER A 123 0.30 -2.08 3.95
CA SER A 123 1.26 -1.14 4.57
C SER A 123 1.41 -1.43 6.06
N LEU A 124 0.30 -1.60 6.78
CA LEU A 124 0.27 -1.98 8.19
C LEU A 124 1.06 -3.26 8.45
N PHE A 125 0.82 -4.29 7.65
CA PHE A 125 1.56 -5.54 7.76
C PHE A 125 3.06 -5.38 7.57
N VAL A 126 3.49 -4.65 6.54
CA VAL A 126 4.93 -4.50 6.30
C VAL A 126 5.58 -3.61 7.37
N VAL A 127 4.92 -2.54 7.85
CA VAL A 127 5.44 -1.77 9.00
C VAL A 127 5.61 -2.69 10.20
N PHE A 128 4.58 -3.49 10.51
CA PHE A 128 4.59 -4.40 11.63
C PHE A 128 5.71 -5.45 11.52
N VAL A 129 5.86 -6.09 10.36
CA VAL A 129 6.94 -7.05 10.11
C VAL A 129 8.31 -6.40 10.22
N MET A 130 8.50 -5.19 9.70
CA MET A 130 9.77 -4.46 9.77
C MET A 130 10.09 -4.04 11.21
N TYR A 131 9.09 -3.62 11.98
CA TYR A 131 9.22 -3.35 13.40
C TYR A 131 9.62 -4.62 14.17
N LEU A 132 8.93 -5.74 13.94
CA LEU A 132 9.27 -7.01 14.60
C LEU A 132 10.64 -7.54 14.19
N LEU A 133 11.08 -7.33 12.94
CA LEU A 133 12.44 -7.65 12.52
C LEU A 133 13.50 -6.85 13.28
N PHE A 134 13.17 -5.62 13.66
CA PHE A 134 14.04 -4.77 14.46
C PHE A 134 14.02 -5.19 15.94
N ALA A 135 12.84 -5.43 16.51
CA ALA A 135 12.66 -5.76 17.93
C ALA A 135 13.03 -7.22 18.27
N PHE A 136 12.68 -8.18 17.40
CA PHE A 136 12.80 -9.64 17.62
C PHE A 136 13.38 -10.36 16.40
N PRO A 137 14.65 -10.11 16.04
CA PRO A 137 15.22 -10.55 14.77
C PRO A 137 15.28 -12.07 14.58
N PHE A 138 15.59 -12.84 15.63
CA PHE A 138 15.73 -14.29 15.54
C PHE A 138 14.40 -14.97 15.20
N ARG A 139 13.34 -14.63 15.93
CA ARG A 139 11.99 -15.18 15.71
C ARG A 139 11.44 -14.80 14.35
N MET A 140 11.63 -13.55 13.93
CA MET A 140 11.10 -13.08 12.64
C MET A 140 11.85 -13.62 11.44
N ARG A 141 13.16 -13.89 11.55
CA ARG A 141 13.92 -14.49 10.45
C ARG A 141 13.39 -15.88 10.11
N GLN A 142 13.02 -16.67 11.11
CA GLN A 142 12.39 -17.99 10.91
C GLN A 142 11.04 -17.86 10.22
N PHE A 143 10.19 -16.94 10.67
CA PHE A 143 8.89 -16.68 10.03
C PHE A 143 9.03 -16.27 8.55
N LEU A 144 9.98 -15.38 8.23
CA LEU A 144 10.22 -14.94 6.86
C LEU A 144 10.83 -16.03 5.97
N SER A 145 11.67 -16.91 6.52
CA SER A 145 12.20 -18.06 5.77
C SER A 145 11.12 -19.05 5.33
N GLY A 146 10.06 -19.20 6.12
CA GLY A 146 8.94 -20.11 5.82
C GLY A 146 8.01 -19.63 4.69
N LYS A 147 8.28 -18.49 4.04
CA LYS A 147 7.41 -17.86 3.02
C LYS A 147 5.97 -17.59 3.51
N GLY A 148 5.73 -17.64 4.82
CA GLY A 148 4.41 -17.46 5.44
C GLY A 148 3.75 -16.12 5.11
N TYR A 149 4.57 -15.08 4.90
CA TYR A 149 4.12 -13.75 4.46
C TYR A 149 3.35 -13.76 3.13
N LYS A 150 3.52 -14.77 2.27
CA LYS A 150 2.77 -14.88 1.00
C LYS A 150 1.30 -15.14 1.24
N TYR A 151 0.98 -16.01 2.21
CA TYR A 151 -0.41 -16.29 2.58
C TYR A 151 -1.09 -15.04 3.11
N TYR A 152 -0.38 -14.20 3.86
CA TYR A 152 -0.92 -12.91 4.29
C TYR A 152 -1.34 -12.03 3.10
N PHE A 153 -0.49 -11.88 2.08
CA PHE A 153 -0.85 -11.09 0.89
C PHE A 153 -2.06 -11.68 0.17
N ILE A 154 -2.13 -13.00 0.02
CA ILE A 154 -3.28 -13.69 -0.59
C ILE A 154 -4.55 -13.43 0.23
N SER A 155 -4.50 -13.60 1.56
CA SER A 155 -5.64 -13.33 2.43
C SER A 155 -6.11 -11.89 2.32
N VAL A 156 -5.20 -10.92 2.24
CA VAL A 156 -5.58 -9.51 2.07
C VAL A 156 -6.23 -9.26 0.71
N HIS A 157 -5.73 -9.84 -0.39
CA HIS A 157 -6.36 -9.77 -1.71
C HIS A 157 -7.76 -10.39 -1.75
N LEU A 158 -8.05 -11.39 -0.91
CA LEU A 158 -9.36 -12.04 -0.85
C LEU A 158 -10.34 -11.33 0.10
N LEU A 159 -9.87 -10.93 1.28
CA LEU A 159 -10.70 -10.33 2.32
C LEU A 159 -11.14 -8.91 1.98
N THR A 160 -10.31 -8.14 1.24
CA THR A 160 -10.64 -6.74 0.96
C THR A 160 -11.76 -6.55 -0.06
N PRO A 161 -11.82 -7.25 -1.21
CA PRO A 161 -13.01 -7.27 -2.06
C PRO A 161 -14.25 -7.75 -1.34
N LEU A 162 -14.12 -8.78 -0.49
CA LEU A 162 -15.24 -9.31 0.28
C LEU A 162 -15.80 -8.27 1.25
N ALA A 163 -14.93 -7.51 1.92
CA ALA A 163 -15.34 -6.42 2.81
C ALA A 163 -16.01 -5.25 2.07
N CYS A 164 -15.65 -5.00 0.80
CA CYS A 164 -16.26 -3.96 -0.03
C CYS A 164 -17.55 -4.41 -0.74
N LEU A 165 -17.82 -5.71 -0.80
CA LEU A 165 -18.94 -6.28 -1.56
C LEU A 165 -20.32 -5.77 -1.10
N PRO A 166 -20.63 -5.64 0.21
CA PRO A 166 -21.92 -5.11 0.65
C PRO A 166 -22.24 -3.72 0.09
N ARG A 167 -21.21 -2.88 -0.10
CA ARG A 167 -21.35 -1.54 -0.69
C ARG A 167 -21.74 -1.59 -2.15
N PHE A 168 -21.08 -2.46 -2.90
CA PHE A 168 -21.41 -2.71 -4.28
C PHE A 168 -22.83 -3.28 -4.43
N LEU A 169 -23.20 -4.26 -3.60
CA LEU A 169 -24.52 -4.89 -3.62
C LEU A 169 -25.65 -3.90 -3.33
N ALA A 170 -25.43 -2.87 -2.52
CA ALA A 170 -26.41 -1.82 -2.27
C ALA A 170 -26.82 -1.03 -3.53
N HIS A 171 -26.02 -1.07 -4.59
CA HIS A 171 -26.39 -0.48 -5.88
C HIS A 171 -27.21 -1.43 -6.78
N VAL A 172 -27.22 -2.72 -6.48
CA VAL A 172 -27.89 -3.77 -7.27
C VAL A 172 -29.23 -4.16 -6.66
N VAL A 173 -29.30 -4.19 -5.33
CA VAL A 173 -30.50 -4.59 -4.59
C VAL A 173 -31.61 -3.53 -4.73
N ARG A 174 -32.77 -3.96 -5.21
CA ARG A 174 -33.97 -3.11 -5.38
C ARG A 174 -34.91 -3.13 -4.17
N ASP A 175 -34.82 -4.15 -3.33
CA ASP A 175 -35.66 -4.26 -2.14
C ASP A 175 -35.33 -3.16 -1.11
N LEU A 176 -36.36 -2.42 -0.69
CA LEU A 176 -36.19 -1.23 0.15
C LEU A 176 -35.68 -1.58 1.56
N SER A 177 -36.13 -2.71 2.12
CA SER A 177 -35.76 -3.13 3.49
C SER A 177 -34.30 -3.58 3.57
N THR A 178 -33.86 -4.35 2.58
CA THR A 178 -32.48 -4.78 2.44
C THR A 178 -31.57 -3.59 2.12
N LEU A 179 -32.06 -2.63 1.33
CA LEU A 179 -31.31 -1.44 0.95
C LEU A 179 -31.01 -0.50 2.14
N THR A 180 -31.95 -0.30 3.06
CA THR A 180 -31.72 0.56 4.24
C THR A 180 -30.67 -0.04 5.17
N MET A 181 -30.78 -1.34 5.46
CA MET A 181 -29.78 -2.09 6.25
C MET A 181 -28.40 -2.05 5.61
N LEU A 182 -28.32 -2.34 4.30
CA LEU A 182 -27.05 -2.27 3.56
C LEU A 182 -26.47 -0.86 3.59
N ARG A 183 -27.27 0.20 3.36
CA ARG A 183 -26.78 1.58 3.38
C ARG A 183 -26.21 1.98 4.73
N GLN A 184 -26.86 1.62 5.83
CA GLN A 184 -26.35 1.93 7.17
C GLN A 184 -25.02 1.22 7.43
N TYR A 185 -24.95 -0.08 7.13
CA TYR A 185 -23.72 -0.86 7.26
C TYR A 185 -22.59 -0.29 6.38
N ASN A 186 -22.88 0.01 5.13
CA ASN A 186 -21.94 0.51 4.13
C ASN A 186 -21.39 1.90 4.44
N THR A 187 -22.12 2.70 5.22
CA THR A 187 -21.66 4.03 5.62
C THR A 187 -20.72 3.97 6.81
N VAL A 188 -20.92 3.03 7.75
CA VAL A 188 -20.17 2.99 9.01
C VAL A 188 -19.01 2.01 8.96
N ALA A 189 -19.23 0.79 8.47
CA ALA A 189 -18.26 -0.29 8.58
C ALA A 189 -16.94 -0.01 7.82
N PRO A 190 -16.94 0.46 6.55
CA PRO A 190 -15.69 0.72 5.83
C PRO A 190 -14.85 1.83 6.49
N TYR A 191 -15.50 2.90 6.93
CA TYR A 191 -14.81 4.00 7.61
C TYR A 191 -14.26 3.56 8.97
N ALA A 192 -14.99 2.74 9.72
CA ALA A 192 -14.48 2.16 10.96
C ALA A 192 -13.23 1.30 10.72
N VAL A 193 -13.27 0.40 9.72
CA VAL A 193 -12.12 -0.43 9.34
C VAL A 193 -10.92 0.42 8.93
N ILE A 194 -11.14 1.43 8.10
CA ILE A 194 -10.07 2.32 7.64
C ILE A 194 -9.49 3.14 8.80
N PHE A 195 -10.36 3.68 9.67
CA PHE A 195 -9.96 4.44 10.85
C PHE A 195 -9.13 3.57 11.80
N THR A 196 -9.59 2.37 12.14
CA THR A 196 -8.83 1.42 12.96
C THR A 196 -7.49 1.08 12.33
N ALA A 197 -7.44 0.81 11.03
CA ALA A 197 -6.18 0.54 10.32
C ALA A 197 -5.22 1.74 10.35
N ALA A 198 -5.73 2.97 10.22
CA ALA A 198 -4.94 4.20 10.29
C ALA A 198 -4.38 4.44 11.69
N ILE A 199 -5.17 4.24 12.75
CA ILE A 199 -4.72 4.35 14.13
C ILE A 199 -3.66 3.29 14.44
N LEU A 200 -3.88 2.04 14.06
CA LEU A 200 -2.89 0.97 14.24
C LEU A 200 -1.59 1.27 13.49
N LEU A 201 -1.67 1.80 12.28
CA LEU A 201 -0.50 2.18 11.49
C LEU A 201 0.29 3.30 12.19
N LEU A 202 -0.42 4.31 12.71
CA LEU A 202 0.19 5.39 13.48
C LEU A 202 0.88 4.86 14.74
N LEU A 203 0.20 4.01 15.52
CA LEU A 203 0.75 3.43 16.75
C LEU A 203 2.00 2.60 16.49
N ILE A 204 1.99 1.73 15.48
CA ILE A 204 3.18 0.92 15.14
C ILE A 204 4.32 1.81 14.61
N THR A 205 4.00 2.88 13.87
CA THR A 205 4.99 3.87 13.42
C THR A 205 5.64 4.57 14.62
N LEU A 206 4.85 4.98 15.62
CA LEU A 206 5.33 5.56 16.88
C LEU A 206 6.22 4.57 17.66
N LEU A 207 5.78 3.32 17.82
CA LEU A 207 6.56 2.27 18.48
C LEU A 207 7.90 2.03 17.78
N ALA A 208 7.90 2.00 16.45
CA ALA A 208 9.13 1.88 15.66
C ALA A 208 10.07 3.08 15.85
N MET A 209 9.54 4.30 15.91
CA MET A 209 10.34 5.50 16.21
C MET A 209 10.95 5.46 17.62
N ILE A 210 10.14 5.12 18.64
CA ILE A 210 10.61 4.95 20.03
C ILE A 210 11.72 3.90 20.09
N ALA A 211 11.52 2.76 19.40
CA ALA A 211 12.49 1.69 19.36
C ALA A 211 13.84 2.12 18.72
N ILE A 212 13.81 2.96 17.67
CA ILE A 212 15.01 3.52 17.06
C ILE A 212 15.74 4.46 18.03
N VAL A 213 15.00 5.37 18.69
CA VAL A 213 15.59 6.35 19.61
C VAL A 213 16.22 5.66 20.80
N ARG A 214 15.55 4.66 21.38
CA ARG A 214 16.06 3.90 22.52
C ARG A 214 17.37 3.16 22.20
N HIS A 215 17.49 2.60 21.01
CA HIS A 215 18.67 1.85 20.58
C HIS A 215 19.82 2.73 20.03
N GLN A 216 19.64 4.05 19.92
CA GLN A 216 20.71 4.94 19.48
C GLN A 216 21.85 5.06 20.50
N ARG A 217 21.59 4.76 21.78
CA ARG A 217 22.54 4.95 22.89
C ARG A 217 23.54 3.80 23.07
N VAL A 218 23.32 2.67 22.41
CA VAL A 218 24.19 1.49 22.54
C VAL A 218 25.12 1.44 21.32
N ASN A 219 26.42 1.22 21.53
CA ASN A 219 27.39 1.01 20.46
C ASN A 219 27.00 -0.23 19.64
N ALA A 220 26.17 -0.01 18.63
CA ALA A 220 25.50 -1.06 17.90
C ALA A 220 26.46 -1.71 16.88
N GLU A 221 26.47 -3.04 16.87
CA GLU A 221 27.15 -3.86 15.86
C GLU A 221 26.73 -3.48 14.44
N ALA A 222 27.59 -3.76 13.45
CA ALA A 222 27.36 -3.39 12.05
C ALA A 222 26.01 -3.90 11.50
N GLU A 223 25.55 -5.07 11.92
CA GLU A 223 24.27 -5.63 11.50
C GLU A 223 23.08 -4.80 12.03
N MET A 224 23.14 -4.37 13.29
CA MET A 224 22.10 -3.55 13.89
C MET A 224 22.04 -2.15 13.24
N LYS A 225 23.19 -1.56 12.88
CA LYS A 225 23.24 -0.32 12.08
C LYS A 225 22.53 -0.48 10.73
N ARG A 226 22.73 -1.61 10.04
CA ARG A 226 22.04 -1.91 8.78
C ARG A 226 20.52 -2.06 8.98
N ARG A 227 20.09 -2.80 9.99
CA ARG A 227 18.66 -2.97 10.31
C ARG A 227 17.98 -1.65 10.66
N ARG A 228 18.64 -0.81 11.47
CA ARG A 228 18.18 0.55 11.78
C ARG A 228 17.97 1.39 10.52
N ARG A 229 18.93 1.37 9.58
CA ARG A 229 18.82 2.10 8.31
C ARG A 229 17.62 1.63 7.47
N ASN A 230 17.36 0.33 7.44
CA ASN A 230 16.20 -0.23 6.75
C ASN A 230 14.88 0.22 7.41
N LEU A 231 14.81 0.19 8.74
CA LEU A 231 13.62 0.65 9.47
C LEU A 231 13.38 2.16 9.27
N ILE A 232 14.42 2.99 9.34
CA ILE A 232 14.31 4.44 9.05
C ILE A 232 13.81 4.68 7.63
N SER A 233 14.36 3.95 6.66
CA SER A 233 13.92 4.03 5.26
C SER A 233 12.43 3.69 5.14
N PHE A 234 11.96 2.70 5.88
CA PHE A 234 10.54 2.33 5.87
C PHE A 234 9.66 3.33 6.62
N LEU A 235 10.14 3.96 7.68
CA LEU A 235 9.41 5.04 8.36
C LEU A 235 9.22 6.25 7.45
N ILE A 236 10.26 6.63 6.71
CA ILE A 236 10.16 7.71 5.69
C ILE A 236 9.09 7.34 4.64
N TYR A 237 9.05 6.08 4.21
CA TYR A 237 8.02 5.59 3.30
C TYR A 237 6.61 5.75 3.89
N CYS A 238 6.43 5.60 5.20
CA CYS A 238 5.13 5.64 5.87
C CYS A 238 4.63 7.04 6.23
N ILE A 239 5.48 8.06 6.27
CA ILE A 239 5.06 9.43 6.63
C ILE A 239 4.01 9.96 5.65
N PRO A 240 4.24 9.98 4.32
CA PRO A 240 3.23 10.45 3.37
C PRO A 240 1.95 9.62 3.43
N ILE A 241 2.07 8.32 3.77
CA ILE A 241 0.94 7.41 3.93
C ILE A 241 0.06 7.81 5.11
N ASN A 242 0.68 8.10 6.26
CA ASN A 242 -0.03 8.54 7.45
C ASN A 242 -0.69 9.91 7.21
N VAL A 243 -0.02 10.82 6.50
CA VAL A 243 -0.60 12.13 6.11
C VAL A 243 -1.82 11.93 5.20
N MET A 244 -1.74 11.04 4.20
CA MET A 244 -2.87 10.69 3.34
C MET A 244 -4.03 10.00 4.09
N ASN A 245 -3.84 9.55 5.33
CA ASN A 245 -4.94 8.99 6.12
C ASN A 245 -5.72 10.04 6.91
N ILE A 246 -5.19 11.27 7.05
CA ILE A 246 -5.81 12.31 7.88
C ILE A 246 -7.23 12.65 7.40
N PRO A 247 -7.49 12.93 6.10
CA PRO A 247 -8.85 13.22 5.65
C PRO A 247 -9.80 12.05 5.94
N VAL A 248 -9.39 10.81 5.67
CA VAL A 248 -10.26 9.66 5.94
C VAL A 248 -10.58 9.51 7.43
N CYS A 249 -9.62 9.79 8.31
CA CYS A 249 -9.87 9.82 9.75
C CYS A 249 -10.86 10.92 10.14
N THR A 250 -10.73 12.12 9.57
CA THR A 250 -11.66 13.23 9.79
C THR A 250 -13.06 12.89 9.31
N SER A 251 -13.21 12.29 8.13
CA SER A 251 -14.50 11.80 7.61
C SER A 251 -15.10 10.73 8.51
N ALA A 252 -14.31 9.76 8.97
CA ALA A 252 -14.78 8.71 9.86
C ALA A 252 -15.30 9.28 11.19
N ILE A 253 -14.57 10.23 11.79
CA ILE A 253 -15.00 10.92 13.01
C ILE A 253 -16.27 11.72 12.75
N ALA A 254 -16.35 12.47 11.65
CA ALA A 254 -17.55 13.23 11.29
C ALA A 254 -18.79 12.35 11.09
N ILE A 255 -18.64 11.21 10.41
CA ILE A 255 -19.72 10.22 10.22
C ILE A 255 -20.15 9.63 11.57
N TRP A 256 -19.20 9.33 12.45
CA TRP A 256 -19.51 8.81 13.78
C TRP A 256 -20.23 9.84 14.66
N MET A 257 -19.73 11.09 14.69
CA MET A 257 -20.37 12.20 15.40
C MET A 257 -21.79 12.46 14.87
N ARG A 258 -22.03 12.32 13.57
CA ARG A 258 -23.37 12.43 12.97
C ARG A 258 -24.36 11.40 13.51
N GLY A 259 -23.89 10.20 13.81
CA GLY A 259 -24.72 9.18 14.44
C GLY A 259 -25.13 9.52 15.88
N ILE A 260 -24.32 10.30 16.59
CA ILE A 260 -24.52 10.60 18.02
C ILE A 260 -25.23 11.94 18.24
N LEU A 261 -24.85 12.97 17.48
CA LEU A 261 -25.29 14.36 17.68
C LEU A 261 -25.84 14.94 16.36
N PRO A 262 -27.02 14.52 15.89
CA PRO A 262 -27.55 14.97 14.59
C PRO A 262 -27.88 16.47 14.54
N GLU A 263 -28.21 17.11 15.67
CA GLU A 263 -28.65 18.52 15.69
C GLU A 263 -27.51 19.54 15.64
N GLN A 264 -26.29 19.17 16.04
CA GLN A 264 -25.14 20.10 16.08
C GLN A 264 -24.29 20.08 14.78
N MET A 265 -24.86 19.56 13.70
CA MET A 265 -24.14 19.12 12.49
C MET A 265 -23.65 20.21 11.54
N ALA A 266 -24.06 21.47 11.69
CA ALA A 266 -23.73 22.52 10.71
C ALA A 266 -22.20 22.68 10.50
N TYR A 267 -21.42 22.63 11.58
CA TYR A 267 -19.95 22.68 11.50
C TYR A 267 -19.32 21.35 11.05
N ALA A 268 -19.93 20.21 11.37
CA ALA A 268 -19.44 18.91 10.93
C ALA A 268 -19.60 18.72 9.41
N LEU A 269 -20.63 19.33 8.81
CA LEU A 269 -20.89 19.31 7.37
C LEU A 269 -19.80 20.01 6.55
N SER A 270 -19.31 21.17 6.99
CA SER A 270 -18.22 21.88 6.29
C SER A 270 -16.89 21.12 6.38
N ALA A 271 -16.57 20.59 7.56
CA ALA A 271 -15.41 19.73 7.75
C ALA A 271 -15.48 18.47 6.88
N LEU A 272 -16.67 17.87 6.74
CA LEU A 272 -16.90 16.72 5.88
C LEU A 272 -16.63 17.05 4.41
N GLN A 273 -17.11 18.20 3.91
CA GLN A 273 -16.87 18.59 2.51
C GLN A 273 -15.38 18.72 2.18
N PHE A 274 -14.61 19.43 3.00
CA PHE A 274 -13.17 19.56 2.82
C PHE A 274 -12.48 18.19 2.88
N SER A 275 -12.90 17.35 3.82
CA SER A 275 -12.39 15.99 3.96
C SER A 275 -12.67 15.14 2.71
N CYS A 276 -13.87 15.23 2.15
CA CYS A 276 -14.27 14.52 0.93
C CYS A 276 -13.44 14.93 -0.29
N GLU A 277 -13.18 16.23 -0.48
CA GLU A 277 -12.31 16.72 -1.55
C GLU A 277 -10.86 16.23 -1.37
N GLY A 278 -10.38 16.23 -0.11
CA GLY A 278 -9.09 15.64 0.24
C GLY A 278 -9.00 14.14 -0.09
N GLU A 279 -10.04 13.37 0.24
CA GLU A 279 -10.12 11.94 -0.08
C GLU A 279 -10.04 11.67 -1.58
N LEU A 280 -10.75 12.45 -2.39
CA LEU A 280 -10.70 12.35 -3.84
C LEU A 280 -9.27 12.60 -4.36
N PHE A 281 -8.66 13.71 -3.92
CA PHE A 281 -7.29 14.02 -4.29
C PHE A 281 -6.33 12.89 -3.90
N ILE A 282 -6.51 12.30 -2.70
CA ILE A 282 -5.73 11.16 -2.25
C ILE A 282 -5.93 9.96 -3.15
N ILE A 283 -7.18 9.60 -3.52
CA ILE A 283 -7.45 8.44 -4.39
C ILE A 283 -6.66 8.55 -5.70
N GLU A 284 -6.60 9.75 -6.28
CA GLU A 284 -5.89 9.99 -7.53
C GLU A 284 -4.37 10.12 -7.36
N ALA A 285 -3.91 10.84 -6.34
CA ALA A 285 -2.49 11.07 -6.09
C ALA A 285 -1.78 9.84 -5.48
N ARG A 286 -2.53 8.91 -4.87
CA ARG A 286 -1.99 7.76 -4.11
C ARG A 286 -0.96 6.96 -4.89
N THR A 287 -1.25 6.54 -6.12
CA THR A 287 -0.30 5.71 -6.91
C THR A 287 0.99 6.47 -7.21
N ILE A 288 0.90 7.78 -7.45
CA ILE A 288 2.05 8.66 -7.67
C ILE A 288 2.89 8.73 -6.39
N ILE A 289 2.26 9.07 -5.26
CA ILE A 289 2.92 9.19 -3.96
C ILE A 289 3.58 7.87 -3.56
N ILE A 290 2.87 6.74 -3.66
CA ILE A 290 3.41 5.41 -3.36
C ILE A 290 4.63 5.09 -4.25
N SER A 291 4.55 5.38 -5.54
CA SER A 291 5.64 5.10 -6.47
C SER A 291 6.87 5.95 -6.18
N LEU A 292 6.68 7.25 -5.93
CA LEU A 292 7.77 8.15 -5.54
C LEU A 292 8.38 7.75 -4.20
N CYS A 293 7.56 7.45 -3.19
CA CYS A 293 8.01 6.91 -1.91
C CYS A 293 8.79 5.60 -2.09
N THR A 294 8.34 4.71 -2.97
CA THR A 294 9.03 3.45 -3.27
C THR A 294 10.43 3.72 -3.83
N ILE A 295 10.55 4.63 -4.81
CA ILE A 295 11.84 4.99 -5.43
C ILE A 295 12.77 5.66 -4.43
N VAL A 296 12.27 6.62 -3.66
CA VAL A 296 13.08 7.46 -2.76
C VAL A 296 13.44 6.71 -1.49
N ALA A 297 12.46 6.08 -0.83
CA ALA A 297 12.63 5.53 0.49
C ALA A 297 13.23 4.11 0.44
N LEU A 298 12.73 3.23 -0.43
CA LEU A 298 13.14 1.82 -0.42
C LEU A 298 14.51 1.64 -1.10
N ALA A 299 15.51 1.26 -0.29
CA ALA A 299 16.90 1.15 -0.72
C ALA A 299 17.14 0.28 -1.98
N PRO A 300 16.47 -0.87 -2.17
CA PRO A 300 16.62 -1.66 -3.40
C PRO A 300 16.19 -0.88 -4.65
N TYR A 301 15.04 -0.19 -4.59
CA TYR A 301 14.49 0.59 -5.70
C TYR A 301 15.30 1.85 -5.98
N ARG A 302 15.75 2.56 -4.94
CA ARG A 302 16.64 3.71 -5.07
C ARG A 302 17.92 3.34 -5.81
N LYS A 303 18.58 2.24 -5.39
CA LYS A 303 19.80 1.75 -6.03
C LYS A 303 19.56 1.34 -7.49
N ALA A 304 18.49 0.61 -7.76
CA ALA A 304 18.12 0.20 -9.12
C ALA A 304 17.84 1.40 -10.03
N THR A 305 17.16 2.42 -9.52
CA THR A 305 16.88 3.67 -10.23
C THR A 305 18.18 4.42 -10.55
N VAL A 306 19.06 4.60 -9.56
CA VAL A 306 20.37 5.25 -9.76
C VAL A 306 21.22 4.48 -10.78
N GLN A 307 21.24 3.14 -10.71
CA GLN A 307 21.97 2.31 -11.67
C GLN A 307 21.44 2.46 -13.10
N LEU A 308 20.11 2.57 -13.26
CA LEU A 308 19.47 2.72 -14.56
C LEU A 308 19.69 4.12 -15.14
N VAL A 309 19.51 5.16 -14.33
CA VAL A 309 19.59 6.58 -14.74
C VAL A 309 21.04 7.02 -14.97
N PHE A 310 21.91 6.76 -13.99
CA PHE A 310 23.32 7.16 -14.10
C PHE A 310 24.17 6.18 -14.88
N ARG A 311 23.53 5.12 -15.44
CA ARG A 311 24.05 4.09 -16.35
C ARG A 311 25.57 4.08 -16.32
N LYS A 312 26.15 3.79 -15.15
CA LYS A 312 27.61 3.79 -15.01
C LYS A 312 28.01 2.68 -15.95
N SER A 313 28.64 3.07 -17.04
CA SER A 313 29.23 2.19 -18.01
C SER A 313 30.34 1.44 -17.30
N HIS A 314 29.97 0.47 -16.47
CA HIS A 314 30.69 -0.79 -16.43
C HIS A 314 30.39 -1.47 -17.77
N SER A 315 30.82 -0.80 -18.86
CA SER A 315 31.47 -1.45 -19.97
C SER A 315 32.29 -2.54 -19.32
N LYS A 316 31.92 -3.77 -19.65
CA LYS A 316 32.71 -4.98 -19.50
C LYS A 316 34.16 -4.55 -19.26
N VAL A 317 34.63 -4.58 -18.02
CA VAL A 317 36.02 -4.95 -17.81
C VAL A 317 36.03 -6.35 -18.37
N LEU A 318 36.40 -6.41 -19.65
CA LEU A 318 36.69 -7.61 -20.39
C LEU A 318 37.55 -8.40 -19.42
N SER A 319 36.96 -9.44 -18.82
CA SER A 319 37.71 -10.39 -18.04
C SER A 319 38.79 -10.89 -18.98
N ILE A 320 40.00 -10.37 -18.80
CA ILE A 320 41.20 -10.96 -19.37
C ILE A 320 41.06 -12.44 -19.04
N PRO A 321 41.01 -13.33 -20.04
CA PRO A 321 40.95 -14.74 -19.76
C PRO A 321 42.20 -15.05 -18.94
N SER A 322 42.00 -15.44 -17.68
CA SER A 322 43.03 -16.06 -16.85
C SER A 322 43.36 -17.43 -17.44
N ALA A 323 44.00 -17.40 -18.61
CA ALA A 323 44.60 -18.54 -19.24
C ALA A 323 46.05 -18.60 -18.76
N VAL A 324 46.34 -19.69 -18.05
CA VAL A 324 47.66 -20.31 -17.96
C VAL A 324 48.72 -19.53 -17.18
N THR A 325 48.82 -19.84 -15.88
CA THR A 325 50.14 -20.16 -15.32
C THR A 325 49.98 -21.39 -14.44
N ALA A 326 50.34 -22.52 -15.05
CA ALA A 326 50.59 -23.77 -14.38
C ALA A 326 51.83 -23.65 -13.47
N GLN A 327 51.78 -24.28 -12.29
CA GLN A 327 52.80 -25.17 -11.71
C GLN A 327 52.42 -25.40 -10.25
N ARG A 328 51.88 -26.56 -9.85
CA ARG A 328 52.54 -27.88 -9.76
C ARG A 328 53.73 -27.85 -8.79
N LEU A 329 53.44 -27.77 -7.50
CA LEU A 329 54.22 -28.36 -6.41
C LEU A 329 53.21 -28.97 -5.43
N SER A 330 53.02 -30.30 -5.47
CA SER A 330 53.83 -31.28 -4.71
C SER A 330 53.74 -31.00 -3.22
N SER A 331 52.81 -31.64 -2.51
CA SER A 331 52.94 -32.96 -1.85
C SER A 331 53.28 -32.84 -0.36
N LYS A 332 52.71 -33.76 0.42
CA LYS A 332 53.09 -34.15 1.79
C LYS A 332 52.92 -33.12 2.93
N HIS A 333 51.80 -33.22 3.66
CA HIS A 333 51.80 -33.58 5.10
C HIS A 333 50.35 -33.76 5.57
N ARG A 334 49.90 -35.00 5.81
CA ARG A 334 49.97 -35.77 7.07
C ARG A 334 48.99 -35.27 8.14
N SER A 335 47.92 -36.05 8.27
CA SER A 335 47.18 -36.45 9.49
C SER A 335 47.67 -35.87 10.82
N THR A 336 46.76 -35.32 11.64
CA THR A 336 46.15 -36.04 12.78
C THR A 336 45.21 -35.13 13.59
N ASN A 337 44.01 -35.65 13.85
CA ASN A 337 43.31 -35.71 15.15
C ASN A 337 42.86 -34.46 15.94
N VAL A 338 41.56 -34.57 16.31
CA VAL A 338 40.98 -34.31 17.64
C VAL A 338 40.66 -32.86 18.02
N ALA A 339 39.37 -32.53 18.01
CA ALA A 339 38.64 -32.12 19.22
C ALA A 339 37.13 -32.02 18.94
N ARG A 340 36.41 -33.09 19.28
CA ARG A 340 34.95 -33.19 19.30
C ARG A 340 34.43 -32.46 20.55
N ARG A 341 34.13 -31.14 20.47
CA ARG A 341 33.36 -30.46 21.53
C ARG A 341 31.88 -30.79 21.38
N ARG A 342 31.41 -31.78 22.14
CA ARG A 342 29.99 -31.92 22.49
C ARG A 342 29.64 -30.80 23.47
N TYR A 343 28.87 -29.82 23.02
CA TYR A 343 28.08 -28.99 23.93
C TYR A 343 26.82 -29.78 24.28
N VAL A 344 26.83 -30.41 25.44
CA VAL A 344 25.63 -30.94 26.10
C VAL A 344 24.93 -29.73 26.72
N PHE A 345 23.90 -29.23 26.06
CA PHE A 345 22.99 -28.26 26.65
C PHE A 345 22.04 -29.02 27.57
N GLY A 346 22.33 -29.00 28.88
CA GLY A 346 21.43 -29.44 29.92
C GLY A 346 20.24 -28.49 30.02
N TRP A 347 19.08 -28.93 29.56
CA TRP A 347 17.80 -28.35 29.94
C TRP A 347 17.37 -29.05 31.22
N HIS A 348 17.75 -28.48 32.38
CA HIS A 348 17.11 -28.85 33.63
C HIS A 348 15.77 -28.12 33.74
N THR A 349 14.74 -28.95 33.69
CA THR A 349 13.37 -28.75 34.11
C THR A 349 13.29 -28.15 35.51
N THR A 350 12.59 -27.02 35.64
CA THR A 350 12.12 -26.50 36.92
C THR A 350 10.67 -26.07 36.74
N PHE A 351 9.76 -27.06 36.78
CA PHE A 351 8.33 -26.85 36.98
C PHE A 351 7.78 -28.10 37.69
N ALA A 352 7.89 -28.10 39.01
CA ALA A 352 7.08 -28.91 39.91
C ALA A 352 7.15 -28.24 41.29
N ASN A 353 6.02 -28.28 42.00
CA ASN A 353 5.82 -27.81 43.38
C ASN A 353 5.32 -26.37 43.54
N LEU A 354 4.01 -26.20 43.32
CA LEU A 354 3.18 -25.29 44.12
C LEU A 354 1.71 -25.67 43.94
N CYS A 355 1.28 -26.74 44.63
CA CYS A 355 -0.11 -26.91 45.08
C CYS A 355 -0.22 -28.14 45.98
N SER A 356 0.02 -27.94 47.27
CA SER A 356 -0.54 -28.80 48.33
C SER A 356 -0.40 -28.08 49.67
N THR A 357 -1.53 -27.96 50.39
CA THR A 357 -1.70 -27.65 51.83
C THR A 357 -1.27 -26.23 52.25
N THR A 358 -2.04 -25.39 52.96
CA THR A 358 -3.13 -25.46 53.97
C THR A 358 -3.88 -24.10 53.90
N THR A 359 -5.14 -23.87 54.25
CA THR A 359 -6.00 -24.21 55.40
C THR A 359 -7.43 -23.86 54.98
#